data_AF-A0A6C0HF03-F1
#
_entry.id   AF-A0A6C0HF03-F1
#
_cell.length_a   1.000
_cell.length_b   1.000
_cell.length_c   1.000
_cell.angle_alpha   90.00
_cell.angle_beta   90.00
_cell.angle_gamma   90.00
#
_symmetry.space_group_name_H-M   'P 1'
#
loop_
_entity.id
_entity.type
_entity.pdbx_description
1 polymer ?
#
loop_
_entity_poly.entity_id
_entity_poly.type
_entity_poly.pdbx_seq_one_letter_code
_entity_poly.pdbx_strand_id
1 'polypeptide(L)'
;MKDTFLASGLAIFFALILLSNWRFNSTLHMLSMFGRPAASIFILGCVAVLFYKDFPLTGLVAGLLSVYLLKTVWTTWPRSDEKRLHQEMARDQARWNTIDTQFGNKTAVHDSPIMMVPPDPFPEMLVFPPRSETLQEMCG
;
A
#
# COMPACT_ATOMS: atom_id res chain seq x y z
N MET A 1 33.47 15.18 -24.74
CA MET A 1 32.26 15.84 -25.28
C MET A 1 30.95 15.18 -24.82
N LYS A 2 30.83 13.85 -24.73
CA LYS A 2 29.60 13.21 -24.22
C LYS A 2 29.30 13.55 -22.75
N ASP A 3 30.32 13.61 -21.89
CA ASP A 3 30.12 13.86 -20.46
C ASP A 3 29.71 15.30 -20.13
N THR A 4 30.22 16.27 -20.89
CA THR A 4 29.83 17.69 -20.78
C THR A 4 28.39 17.91 -21.26
N PHE A 5 27.94 17.16 -22.27
CA PHE A 5 26.56 17.20 -22.76
C PHE A 5 25.57 16.59 -21.76
N LEU A 6 25.97 15.51 -21.08
CA LEU A 6 25.19 14.90 -19.99
C LEU A 6 25.10 15.81 -18.76
N ALA A 7 26.21 16.43 -18.37
CA ALA A 7 26.25 17.34 -17.22
C ALA A 7 25.43 18.62 -17.48
N SER A 8 25.56 19.21 -18.67
CA SER A 8 24.73 20.36 -19.08
C SER A 8 23.27 19.97 -19.25
N GLY A 9 22.97 18.78 -19.79
CA GLY A 9 21.61 18.24 -19.88
C GLY A 9 20.96 18.06 -18.49
N LEU A 10 21.70 17.53 -17.52
CA LEU A 10 21.24 17.39 -16.13
C LEU A 10 21.04 18.74 -15.45
N ALA A 11 21.93 19.71 -15.68
CA ALA A 11 21.80 21.06 -15.16
C ALA A 11 20.61 21.81 -15.78
N ILE A 12 20.40 21.66 -17.09
CA ILE A 12 19.25 22.24 -17.80
C ILE A 12 17.95 21.56 -17.36
N PHE A 13 17.94 20.24 -17.14
CA PHE A 13 16.80 19.52 -16.59
C PHE A 13 16.44 20.03 -15.19
N PHE A 14 17.43 20.23 -14.32
CA PHE A 14 17.24 20.81 -13.00
C PHE A 14 16.78 22.28 -13.04
N ALA A 15 17.30 23.07 -13.97
CA ALA A 15 16.89 24.46 -14.20
C ALA A 15 15.48 24.56 -14.78
N LEU A 16 15.09 23.65 -15.67
CA LEU A 16 13.72 23.54 -16.21
C LEU A 16 12.73 23.10 -15.14
N ILE A 17 13.14 22.19 -14.26
CA ILE A 17 12.36 21.83 -13.08
C ILE A 17 12.12 23.11 -12.26
N LEU A 18 13.15 23.91 -11.94
CA LEU A 18 13.01 25.17 -11.19
C LEU A 18 12.15 26.24 -11.87
N LEU A 19 12.32 26.45 -13.18
CA LEU A 19 11.55 27.43 -13.94
C LEU A 19 10.08 27.03 -14.08
N SER A 20 9.77 25.74 -13.97
CA SER A 20 8.41 25.22 -13.99
C SER A 20 7.69 25.43 -12.64
N ASN A 21 7.63 26.68 -12.18
CA ASN A 21 6.89 27.10 -10.98
C ASN A 21 5.40 26.68 -10.98
N TRP A 22 4.84 26.31 -12.14
CA TRP A 22 3.45 25.86 -12.29
C TRP A 22 3.26 24.33 -12.27
N ARG A 23 4.28 23.52 -12.57
CA ARG A 23 4.21 22.05 -12.56
C ARG A 23 5.10 21.40 -11.51
N PHE A 24 5.86 22.21 -10.75
CA PHE A 24 6.72 21.78 -9.65
C PHE A 24 5.98 20.93 -8.62
N ASN A 25 4.72 21.28 -8.35
CA ASN A 25 3.92 20.57 -7.35
C ASN A 25 3.63 19.13 -7.80
N SER A 26 3.33 18.90 -9.09
CA SER A 26 3.02 17.57 -9.64
C SER A 26 4.25 16.66 -9.72
N THR A 27 5.40 17.17 -10.15
CA THR A 27 6.65 16.38 -10.21
C THR A 27 7.18 16.05 -8.82
N LEU A 28 7.07 16.98 -7.86
CA LEU A 28 7.35 16.68 -6.46
C LEU A 28 6.35 15.70 -5.85
N HIS A 29 5.09 15.70 -6.29
CA HIS A 29 4.09 14.71 -5.85
C HIS A 29 4.47 13.29 -6.28
N MET A 30 4.95 13.11 -7.52
CA MET A 30 5.48 11.83 -7.97
C MET A 30 6.71 11.40 -7.17
N LEU A 31 7.63 12.32 -6.89
CA LEU A 31 8.84 12.02 -6.12
C LEU A 31 8.52 11.73 -4.64
N SER A 32 7.51 12.41 -4.08
CA SER A 32 7.08 12.26 -2.69
C SER A 32 6.27 10.97 -2.44
N MET A 33 5.73 10.36 -3.49
CA MET A 33 5.05 9.06 -3.47
C MET A 33 5.98 7.94 -2.97
N PHE A 34 7.27 7.99 -3.30
CA PHE A 34 8.29 7.03 -2.84
C PHE A 34 8.67 7.21 -1.35
N GLY A 35 8.23 8.30 -0.70
CA GLY A 35 8.47 8.59 0.71
C GLY A 35 9.69 9.48 0.99
N ARG A 36 9.70 10.11 2.18
CA ARG A 36 10.74 11.05 2.63
C ARG A 36 12.17 10.51 2.49
N PRO A 37 12.50 9.29 2.98
CA PRO A 37 13.88 8.81 2.90
C PRO A 37 14.30 8.55 1.46
N ALA A 38 13.44 7.95 0.64
CA ALA A 38 13.75 7.63 -0.75
C ALA A 38 13.99 8.90 -1.59
N ALA A 39 13.13 9.91 -1.45
CA ALA A 39 13.30 11.20 -2.13
C ALA A 39 14.61 11.90 -1.69
N SER A 40 14.94 11.87 -0.40
CA SER A 40 16.18 12.46 0.10
C SER A 40 17.44 11.73 -0.39
N ILE A 41 17.40 10.39 -0.45
CA ILE A 41 18.50 9.56 -0.96
C ILE A 41 18.70 9.83 -2.44
N PHE A 42 17.62 9.96 -3.21
CA PHE A 42 17.70 10.26 -4.64
C PHE A 42 18.33 11.65 -4.90
N ILE A 43 17.87 12.68 -4.18
CA ILE A 43 18.39 14.04 -4.31
C ILE A 43 19.88 14.10 -3.94
N LEU A 44 20.26 13.53 -2.79
CA LEU A 44 21.65 13.49 -2.35
C LEU A 44 22.53 12.62 -3.25
N GLY A 45 21.99 11.50 -3.74
CA GLY A 45 22.66 10.61 -4.69
C GLY A 45 22.99 11.30 -6.00
N CYS A 46 22.08 12.11 -6.54
CA CYS A 46 22.35 12.92 -7.73
C CYS A 46 23.52 13.90 -7.51
N VAL A 47 23.58 14.56 -6.35
CA VAL A 47 24.69 15.46 -6.00
C VAL A 47 26.01 14.69 -5.88
N ALA A 48 26.01 13.54 -5.21
CA ALA A 48 27.20 12.70 -5.06
C ALA A 48 27.76 12.21 -6.41
N VAL A 49 26.89 11.81 -7.34
CA VAL A 49 27.30 11.40 -8.70
C VAL A 49 27.90 12.58 -9.48
N LEU A 50 27.38 13.79 -9.32
CA LEU A 50 27.94 15.00 -9.95
C LEU A 50 29.35 15.32 -9.42
N PHE A 51 29.58 15.12 -8.11
CA PHE A 51 30.91 15.28 -7.52
C PHE A 51 31.88 14.19 -7.96
N TYR A 52 31.42 12.94 -8.09
CA TYR A 52 32.27 11.83 -8.54
C TYR A 52 32.74 11.96 -9.99
N LYS A 53 32.04 12.75 -10.81
CA LYS A 53 32.37 13.00 -12.22
C LYS A 53 33.22 14.26 -12.46
N ASP A 54 33.85 14.83 -11.43
CA ASP A 54 34.72 16.00 -11.52
C ASP A 54 34.07 17.26 -12.13
N PHE A 55 32.79 17.49 -11.82
CA PHE A 55 32.11 18.74 -12.16
C PHE A 55 31.84 19.61 -10.91
N PRO A 56 32.87 20.30 -10.37
CA PRO A 56 32.76 20.96 -9.06
C PRO A 56 31.76 22.12 -9.07
N LEU A 57 31.71 22.91 -10.15
CA LEU A 57 30.79 24.06 -10.25
C LEU A 57 29.33 23.64 -10.32
N THR A 58 29.00 22.63 -11.13
CA THR A 58 27.62 22.13 -11.23
C THR A 58 27.22 21.35 -9.98
N GLY A 59 28.16 20.64 -9.35
CA GLY A 59 27.95 19.98 -8.06
C GLY A 59 27.62 20.98 -6.94
N LEU A 60 28.27 22.13 -6.92
CA LEU A 60 28.01 23.19 -5.95
C LEU A 60 26.61 23.81 -6.12
N VAL A 61 26.21 24.10 -7.37
CA VAL A 61 24.86 24.58 -7.68
C VAL A 61 23.80 23.54 -7.33
N ALA A 62 24.03 22.26 -7.68
CA ALA A 62 23.13 21.16 -7.35
C ALA A 62 23.03 20.93 -5.82
N GLY A 63 24.14 21.09 -5.09
CA GLY A 63 24.19 21.04 -3.64
C GLY A 63 23.33 22.14 -3.00
N LEU A 64 23.47 23.39 -3.45
CA LEU A 64 22.63 24.49 -2.98
C LEU A 64 21.13 24.21 -3.27
N LEU A 65 20.83 23.69 -4.45
CA LEU A 65 19.48 23.29 -4.84
C LEU A 65 18.91 22.16 -3.98
N SER A 66 19.75 21.20 -3.63
CA SER A 66 19.34 20.03 -2.85
C SER A 66 18.75 20.44 -1.51
N VAL A 67 19.30 21.48 -0.88
CA VAL A 67 18.81 22.02 0.40
C VAL A 67 17.38 22.58 0.23
N TYR A 68 17.15 23.34 -0.83
CA TYR A 68 15.83 23.90 -1.13
C TYR A 68 14.81 22.79 -1.42
N LEU A 69 15.19 21.79 -2.22
CA LEU A 69 14.34 20.64 -2.55
C LEU A 69 14.05 19.77 -1.32
N LEU A 70 15.05 19.47 -0.49
CA LEU A 70 14.85 18.74 0.77
C LEU A 70 13.88 19.51 1.66
N LYS A 71 14.09 20.82 1.88
CA LYS A 71 13.18 21.63 2.68
C LYS A 71 11.74 21.58 2.13
N THR A 72 11.59 21.64 0.82
CA THR A 72 10.28 21.59 0.16
C THR A 72 9.63 20.22 0.37
N VAL A 73 10.32 19.12 0.07
CA VAL A 73 9.84 17.74 0.30
C VAL A 73 9.45 17.53 1.76
N TRP A 74 10.23 18.04 2.70
CA TRP A 74 9.96 17.85 4.13
C TRP A 74 8.77 18.66 4.64
N THR A 75 8.43 19.79 4.01
CA THR A 75 7.31 20.67 4.40
C THR A 75 6.01 20.36 3.67
N THR A 76 6.06 19.93 2.41
CA THR A 76 4.85 19.60 1.63
C THR A 76 4.31 18.21 1.95
N TRP A 77 5.18 17.26 2.28
CA TRP A 77 4.78 15.88 2.60
C TRP A 77 3.80 15.71 3.77
N PRO A 78 3.97 16.38 4.94
CA PRO A 78 2.98 16.29 6.02
C PRO A 78 1.61 16.91 5.67
N ARG A 79 1.50 17.64 4.55
CA ARG A 79 0.26 18.26 4.07
C ARG A 79 -0.42 17.49 2.93
N SER A 80 0.10 16.35 2.48
CA SER A 80 -0.60 15.58 1.44
C SER A 80 -1.85 14.93 2.04
N ASP A 81 -3.03 15.52 1.80
CA ASP A 81 -4.30 15.00 2.28
C ASP A 81 -4.55 13.56 1.84
N GLU A 82 -4.07 13.15 0.65
CA GLU A 82 -4.18 11.77 0.17
C GLU A 82 -3.53 10.75 1.10
N LYS A 83 -2.34 11.05 1.64
CA LYS A 83 -1.65 10.12 2.53
C LYS A 83 -2.32 10.06 3.90
N ARG A 84 -2.78 11.21 4.40
CA ARG A 84 -3.57 11.27 5.64
C ARG A 84 -4.85 10.46 5.48
N LEU A 85 -5.58 10.66 4.38
CA LEU A 85 -6.78 9.92 4.02
C LEU A 85 -6.50 8.42 3.92
N HIS A 86 -5.42 8.01 3.25
CA HIS A 86 -5.08 6.58 3.16
C HIS A 86 -4.75 5.98 4.53
N GLN A 87 -4.08 6.72 5.42
CA GLN A 87 -3.80 6.27 6.78
C GLN A 87 -5.06 6.23 7.65
N GLU A 88 -5.98 7.19 7.49
CA GLU A 88 -7.28 7.23 8.16
C GLU A 88 -8.17 6.10 7.67
N MET A 89 -8.27 5.86 6.35
CA MET A 89 -8.97 4.72 5.76
C MET A 89 -8.42 3.39 6.27
N ALA A 90 -7.10 3.23 6.36
CA ALA A 90 -6.50 2.01 6.90
C ALA A 90 -6.83 1.80 8.39
N ARG A 91 -6.86 2.87 9.20
CA ARG A 91 -7.28 2.80 10.61
C ARG A 91 -8.76 2.50 10.74
N ASP A 92 -9.59 3.10 9.92
CA ASP A 92 -11.02 2.84 9.92
C ASP A 92 -11.30 1.41 9.50
N GLN A 93 -10.66 0.93 8.43
CA GLN A 93 -10.79 -0.47 8.02
C GLN A 93 -10.28 -1.43 9.10
N ALA A 94 -9.23 -1.09 9.84
CA ALA A 94 -8.81 -1.88 11.01
C ALA A 94 -9.83 -1.85 12.17
N ARG A 95 -10.54 -0.73 12.38
CA ARG A 95 -11.60 -0.61 13.41
C ARG A 95 -12.88 -1.36 13.05
N TRP A 96 -13.23 -1.38 11.77
CA TRP A 96 -14.48 -2.01 11.27
C TRP A 96 -14.27 -3.45 10.79
N ASN A 97 -13.05 -3.98 10.90
CA ASN A 97 -12.70 -5.37 10.61
C ASN A 97 -12.40 -6.13 11.91
N THR A 98 -13.21 -5.91 12.94
CA THR A 98 -13.14 -6.70 14.18
C THR A 98 -13.85 -8.03 14.01
N ILE A 99 -13.44 -9.03 14.78
CA ILE A 99 -14.06 -10.36 14.78
C ILE A 99 -15.58 -10.26 14.99
N ASP A 100 -16.03 -9.38 15.89
CA ASP A 100 -17.46 -9.19 16.17
C ASP A 100 -18.23 -8.61 14.98
N THR A 101 -17.63 -7.66 14.23
CA THR A 101 -18.25 -7.12 13.02
C THR A 101 -18.22 -8.12 11.87
N GLN A 102 -17.18 -8.96 11.78
CA GLN A 102 -17.10 -10.06 10.81
C GLN A 102 -18.10 -11.20 11.10
N PHE A 103 -18.38 -11.49 12.37
CA PHE A 103 -19.45 -12.41 12.75
C PHE A 103 -20.84 -11.80 12.51
N GLY A 104 -21.01 -10.51 12.82
CA GLY A 104 -22.26 -9.78 12.59
C GLY A 104 -22.64 -9.68 11.11
N ASN A 105 -21.66 -9.48 10.21
CA ASN A 105 -21.87 -9.40 8.76
C ASN A 105 -21.74 -10.76 8.04
N LYS A 106 -21.49 -11.86 8.78
CA LYS A 106 -21.30 -13.23 8.27
C LYS A 106 -20.14 -13.41 7.29
N THR A 107 -19.15 -12.52 7.28
CA THR A 107 -17.94 -12.67 6.47
C THR A 107 -16.93 -13.63 7.09
N ALA A 108 -16.94 -13.76 8.42
CA ALA A 108 -16.29 -14.86 9.14
C ALA A 108 -17.36 -15.76 9.76
N VAL A 109 -17.25 -17.06 9.52
CA VAL A 109 -18.09 -18.09 10.14
C VAL A 109 -17.16 -19.01 10.90
N HIS A 110 -17.54 -19.38 12.12
CA HIS A 110 -16.78 -20.37 12.87
C HIS A 110 -16.95 -21.71 12.15
N ASP A 111 -15.84 -22.39 11.85
CA ASP A 111 -15.95 -23.77 11.39
C ASP A 111 -16.72 -24.57 12.43
N SER A 112 -17.68 -25.37 11.96
CA SER A 112 -18.42 -26.27 12.83
C SER A 112 -17.41 -27.18 13.54
N PRO A 113 -17.55 -27.40 14.86
CA PRO A 113 -16.60 -28.22 15.59
C PRO A 113 -16.48 -29.59 14.93
N ILE A 114 -15.27 -29.94 14.50
CA ILE A 114 -14.98 -31.28 14.00
C ILE A 114 -15.04 -32.20 15.21
N MET A 115 -16.10 -32.99 15.29
CA MET A 115 -16.19 -34.00 16.34
C MET A 115 -15.10 -35.04 16.10
N MET A 116 -14.21 -35.22 17.08
CA MET A 116 -13.14 -36.24 17.03
C MET A 116 -13.70 -37.66 16.82
N VAL A 117 -14.97 -37.86 17.19
CA VAL A 117 -15.75 -39.06 16.89
C VAL A 117 -17.03 -38.58 16.21
N PRO A 118 -17.16 -38.71 14.88
CA PRO A 118 -18.47 -38.52 14.25
C PRO A 118 -19.43 -39.56 14.85
N PRO A 119 -20.65 -39.18 15.26
CA PRO A 119 -21.63 -40.16 15.69
C PRO A 119 -21.85 -41.13 14.54
N ASP A 120 -21.87 -42.42 14.84
CA ASP A 120 -22.30 -43.42 13.87
C ASP A 120 -23.64 -42.94 13.27
N PRO A 121 -23.82 -43.07 11.94
CA PRO A 121 -25.07 -42.70 11.31
C PRO A 121 -26.20 -43.37 12.08
N PHE A 122 -27.09 -42.54 12.65
CA PHE A 122 -28.21 -43.02 13.43
C PHE A 122 -28.88 -44.17 12.66
N PRO A 123 -29.08 -45.35 13.27
CA PRO A 123 -29.81 -46.42 12.62
C PRO A 123 -31.15 -45.84 12.17
N GLU A 124 -31.56 -46.15 10.93
CA GLU A 124 -32.77 -45.63 10.31
C GLU A 124 -33.93 -45.80 11.28
N MET A 125 -34.26 -44.72 12.00
CA MET A 125 -35.33 -44.73 12.97
C MET A 125 -36.60 -44.97 12.17
N LEU A 126 -37.39 -45.97 12.58
CA LEU A 126 -38.72 -46.22 12.04
C LEU A 126 -39.48 -44.89 12.06
N VAL A 127 -39.62 -44.27 10.89
CA VAL A 127 -40.43 -43.06 10.74
C VAL A 127 -41.85 -43.51 10.99
N PHE A 128 -42.44 -43.07 12.10
CA PHE A 128 -43.86 -43.27 12.34
C PHE A 128 -44.66 -42.30 11.47
N PRO A 129 -45.72 -42.77 10.79
CA PRO A 129 -46.17 -44.16 10.70
C PRO A 129 -45.37 -44.99 9.68
N PRO A 130 -45.15 -46.30 9.95
CA PRO A 130 -44.53 -47.20 8.98
C PRO A 130 -45.39 -47.30 7.71
N ARG A 131 -44.74 -47.62 6.58
CA ARG A 131 -45.44 -47.88 5.32
C ARG A 131 -46.38 -49.06 5.48
N SER A 132 -47.49 -49.05 4.74
CA SER A 132 -48.55 -50.06 4.84
C SER A 132 -48.04 -51.49 4.66
N GLU A 133 -47.04 -51.68 3.80
CA GLU A 133 -46.40 -52.98 3.54
C GLU A 133 -45.73 -53.53 4.80
N THR A 134 -44.98 -52.70 5.53
CA THR A 134 -44.30 -53.08 6.77
C THR A 134 -45.29 -53.34 7.91
N LEU A 135 -46.41 -52.61 7.94
CA LEU A 135 -47.47 -52.83 8.93
C LEU A 135 -48.20 -54.15 8.67
N GLN A 136 -48.42 -54.51 7.40
CA GLN A 136 -49.04 -55.77 7.01
C GLN A 136 -48.15 -56.98 7.36
N GLU A 137 -46.83 -56.89 7.16
CA GLU A 137 -45.88 -57.93 7.61
C GLU A 137 -45.85 -58.10 9.14
N MET A 138 -45.97 -57.00 9.90
CA MET A 138 -45.96 -57.08 11.36
C MET A 138 -47.29 -57.55 11.98
N CYS A 139 -48.42 -57.26 11.33
CA CYS A 139 -49.75 -57.57 11.87
C CYS A 139 -50.28 -58.97 11.47
N GLY A 140 -49.63 -59.65 10.53
CA GLY A 140 -50.02 -61.00 10.08
C GLY A 140 -51.13 -60.99 9.04
#